data_AF-A0A9D2UMR8-F1
#
_entry.id   AF-A0A9D2UMR8-F1
#
_cell.length_a   1.000
_cell.length_b   1.000
_cell.length_c   1.000
_cell.angle_alpha   90.00
_cell.angle_beta   90.00
_cell.angle_gamma   90.00
#
_symmetry.space_group_name_H-M   'P 1'
#
loop_
_entity.id
_entity.type
_entity.pdbx_description
1 polymer ?
#
loop_
_entity_poly.entity_id
_entity_poly.type
_entity_poly.pdbx_seq_one_letter_code
_entity_poly.pdbx_strand_id
1 'polypeptide(L)'
;MGSHLRLSTGADGPTRSLLLQPRQTIEGITFGTGIAWHELPKTVGKWQIMWTWHRRIAFDNTGDVFHSALTAHAARNNKVGFTVSVDYTIAHAYRNVTNNSRV
;
A
#
# COMPACT_ATOMS: atom_id res chain seq x y z
N MET A 1 -24.28 15.96 -39.52
CA MET A 1 -23.06 16.79 -39.42
C MET A 1 -22.73 16.96 -37.95
N GLY A 2 -21.75 16.19 -37.47
CA GLY A 2 -21.42 16.07 -36.05
C GLY A 2 -20.59 17.25 -35.54
N SER A 3 -21.04 17.85 -34.45
CA SER A 3 -20.33 18.85 -33.66
C SER A 3 -19.28 18.17 -32.79
N HIS A 4 -18.01 18.35 -33.17
CA HIS A 4 -16.84 17.81 -32.51
C HIS A 4 -16.48 18.68 -31.28
N LEU A 5 -17.05 18.38 -30.11
CA LEU A 5 -16.62 18.98 -28.84
C LEU A 5 -15.25 18.41 -28.47
N ARG A 6 -14.22 19.20 -28.74
CA ARG A 6 -12.82 18.99 -28.34
C ARG A 6 -12.72 19.19 -26.83
N LEU A 7 -12.86 18.13 -26.04
CA LEU A 7 -12.45 18.14 -24.64
C LEU A 7 -10.93 18.17 -24.59
N SER A 8 -10.37 19.36 -24.38
CA SER A 8 -9.01 19.57 -23.90
C SER A 8 -8.90 19.00 -22.49
N THR A 9 -8.70 17.68 -22.39
CA THR A 9 -8.28 17.05 -21.14
C THR A 9 -6.80 17.39 -20.97
N GLY A 10 -6.52 18.31 -20.05
CA GLY A 10 -5.19 18.62 -19.56
C GLY A 10 -4.47 17.32 -19.22
N ALA A 11 -3.29 17.16 -19.79
CA ALA A 11 -2.48 15.98 -19.74
C ALA A 11 -1.73 15.88 -18.40
N ASP A 12 -2.43 15.72 -17.27
CA ASP A 12 -1.81 15.54 -15.94
C ASP A 12 -2.45 14.39 -15.13
N GLY A 13 -2.80 13.30 -15.79
CA GLY A 13 -3.22 12.05 -15.13
C GLY A 13 -2.39 10.88 -15.67
N PRO A 14 -1.85 9.99 -14.81
CA PRO A 14 -1.01 8.88 -15.28
C PRO A 14 -1.78 8.05 -16.32
N THR A 15 -1.21 8.02 -17.52
CA THR A 15 -1.73 7.37 -18.72
C THR A 15 -2.10 5.91 -18.43
N ARG A 16 -3.21 5.47 -19.02
CA ARG A 16 -3.89 4.16 -18.84
C ARG A 16 -3.02 2.89 -19.05
N SER A 17 -1.71 3.00 -19.29
CA SER A 17 -0.73 1.91 -19.29
C SER A 17 -0.02 1.69 -17.94
N LEU A 18 -0.26 2.56 -16.95
CA LEU A 18 0.35 2.49 -15.60
C LEU A 18 -0.49 1.72 -14.57
N LEU A 19 -1.61 1.14 -14.98
CA LEU A 19 -2.45 0.35 -14.08
C LEU A 19 -1.82 -1.04 -13.90
N LEU A 20 -0.90 -1.16 -12.94
CA LEU A 20 -0.48 -2.45 -12.41
C LEU A 20 -1.71 -3.30 -12.11
N GLN A 21 -1.63 -4.60 -12.40
CA GLN A 21 -2.71 -5.52 -12.06
C GLN A 21 -3.00 -5.40 -10.56
N PRO A 22 -4.28 -5.39 -10.13
CA PRO A 22 -4.62 -5.20 -8.71
C PRO A 22 -3.85 -6.11 -7.76
N ARG A 23 -3.65 -7.37 -8.16
CA ARG A 23 -2.83 -8.35 -7.43
C ARG A 23 -1.38 -7.88 -7.26
N GLN A 24 -0.71 -7.48 -8.35
CA GLN A 24 0.68 -7.02 -8.30
C GLN A 24 0.82 -5.77 -7.43
N THR A 25 -0.16 -4.87 -7.49
CA THR A 25 -0.20 -3.67 -6.64
C THR A 25 -0.26 -4.04 -5.17
N ILE A 26 -1.19 -4.92 -4.78
CA ILE A 26 -1.34 -5.35 -3.37
C ILE A 26 -0.12 -6.14 -2.90
N GLU A 27 0.45 -7.01 -3.74
CA GLU A 27 1.69 -7.74 -3.42
C GLU A 27 2.87 -6.75 -3.21
N GLY A 28 3.02 -5.74 -4.07
CA GLY A 28 4.05 -4.71 -3.90
C GLY A 28 3.88 -3.84 -2.67
N ILE A 29 2.64 -3.52 -2.30
CA ILE A 29 2.35 -2.83 -1.06
C ILE A 29 2.71 -3.71 0.14
N THR A 30 2.35 -4.99 0.10
CA THR A 30 2.63 -5.95 1.19
C THR A 30 4.12 -6.17 1.39
N PHE A 31 4.92 -6.23 0.31
CA PHE A 31 6.37 -6.27 0.44
C PHE A 31 6.91 -4.95 1.00
N GLY A 32 6.47 -3.82 0.48
CA GLY A 32 6.98 -2.49 0.85
C GLY A 32 6.70 -2.05 2.29
N THR A 33 5.74 -2.67 2.97
CA THR A 33 5.52 -2.44 4.41
C THR A 33 6.53 -3.16 5.30
N GLY A 34 7.21 -4.20 4.79
CA GLY A 34 8.20 -4.99 5.54
C GLY A 34 9.66 -4.66 5.23
N ILE A 35 9.93 -3.86 4.19
CA ILE A 35 11.29 -3.47 3.76
C ILE A 35 11.34 -1.99 3.42
N ALA A 36 12.54 -1.47 3.15
CA ALA A 36 12.66 -0.15 2.56
C ALA A 36 12.04 -0.12 1.15
N TRP A 37 11.10 0.79 0.89
CA TRP A 37 10.34 0.86 -0.37
C TRP A 37 11.22 0.86 -1.64
N HIS A 38 12.38 1.50 -1.59
CA HIS A 38 13.32 1.57 -2.70
C HIS A 38 14.04 0.23 -2.99
N GLU A 39 13.97 -0.73 -2.07
CA GLU A 39 14.54 -2.08 -2.20
C GLU A 39 13.55 -3.09 -2.79
N LEU A 40 12.34 -2.65 -3.15
CA LEU A 40 11.34 -3.52 -3.78
C LEU A 40 11.92 -4.21 -5.04
N PRO A 41 11.74 -5.55 -5.17
CA PRO A 41 12.16 -6.25 -6.36
C PRO A 41 11.52 -5.65 -7.61
N LYS A 42 12.32 -5.46 -8.67
CA LYS A 42 11.85 -4.89 -9.94
C LYS A 42 10.70 -5.68 -10.58
N THR A 43 10.56 -6.97 -10.24
CA THR A 43 9.48 -7.86 -10.69
C THR A 43 8.10 -7.40 -10.24
N VAL A 44 8.02 -6.68 -9.13
CA VAL A 44 6.77 -6.19 -8.55
C VAL A 44 6.37 -4.84 -9.16
N GLY A 45 7.32 -4.14 -9.79
CA GLY A 45 7.11 -2.86 -10.44
C GLY A 45 7.79 -1.71 -9.72
N LYS A 46 7.51 -0.49 -10.19
CA LYS A 46 8.17 0.73 -9.72
C LYS A 46 7.66 1.12 -8.33
N TRP A 47 8.56 1.20 -7.35
CA TRP A 47 8.19 1.45 -5.95
C TRP A 47 7.44 2.77 -5.73
N GLN A 48 7.69 3.83 -6.53
CA GLN A 48 6.96 5.10 -6.41
C GLN A 48 5.45 4.92 -6.69
N ILE A 49 5.11 4.01 -7.61
CA ILE A 49 3.72 3.72 -7.93
C ILE A 49 3.08 2.98 -6.75
N MET A 50 3.77 1.97 -6.20
CA MET A 50 3.29 1.22 -5.04
C MET A 50 3.10 2.11 -3.81
N TRP A 51 4.04 3.01 -3.55
CA TRP A 51 3.94 3.97 -2.46
C TRP A 51 2.76 4.93 -2.63
N THR A 52 2.52 5.40 -3.86
CA THR A 52 1.38 6.28 -4.16
C THR A 52 0.05 5.57 -3.88
N TRP A 53 -0.07 4.30 -4.30
CA TRP A 53 -1.24 3.48 -4.00
C TRP A 53 -1.39 3.17 -2.52
N HIS A 54 -0.31 2.76 -1.85
CA HIS A 54 -0.30 2.50 -0.41
C HIS A 54 -0.78 3.72 0.37
N ARG A 55 -0.23 4.90 0.08
CA ARG A 55 -0.62 6.15 0.75
C ARG A 55 -2.10 6.47 0.51
N ARG A 56 -2.60 6.27 -0.71
CA ARG A 56 -4.02 6.50 -1.04
C ARG A 56 -4.92 5.56 -0.23
N ILE A 57 -4.63 4.26 -0.26
CA ILE A 57 -5.40 3.21 0.44
C ILE A 57 -5.41 3.41 1.95
N ALA A 58 -4.28 3.86 2.52
CA ALA A 58 -4.16 4.16 3.94
C ALA A 58 -4.96 5.42 4.33
N PHE A 59 -5.11 6.38 3.41
CA PHE A 59 -5.81 7.63 3.66
C PHE A 59 -7.33 7.51 3.48
N ASP A 60 -7.77 6.76 2.47
CA ASP A 60 -9.19 6.67 2.09
C ASP A 60 -9.95 5.52 2.78
N ASN A 61 -9.31 4.86 3.76
CA ASN A 61 -9.81 3.71 4.49
C ASN A 61 -10.18 2.49 3.63
N THR A 62 -9.76 2.47 2.36
CA THR A 62 -9.99 1.32 1.47
C THR A 62 -9.31 0.08 2.03
N GLY A 63 -8.17 0.26 2.73
CA GLY A 63 -7.46 -0.73 3.51
C GLY A 63 -8.37 -1.63 4.35
N ASP A 64 -9.11 -0.97 5.25
CA ASP A 64 -9.97 -1.63 6.22
C ASP A 64 -11.13 -2.36 5.55
N VAL A 65 -11.68 -1.79 4.47
CA VAL A 65 -12.81 -2.37 3.74
C VAL A 65 -12.43 -3.71 3.12
N PHE A 66 -11.34 -3.77 2.34
CA PHE A 66 -10.95 -5.04 1.72
C PHE A 66 -10.42 -6.03 2.76
N HIS A 67 -9.71 -5.57 3.80
CA HIS A 67 -9.20 -6.45 4.85
C HIS A 67 -10.35 -7.13 5.60
N SER A 68 -11.39 -6.38 5.95
CA SER A 68 -12.59 -6.90 6.60
C SER A 68 -13.32 -7.90 5.69
N ALA A 69 -13.47 -7.59 4.40
CA ALA A 69 -14.11 -8.48 3.45
C ALA A 69 -13.34 -9.80 3.25
N LEU A 70 -12.01 -9.74 3.12
CA LEU A 70 -11.15 -10.91 2.98
C LEU A 70 -11.15 -11.77 4.26
N THR A 71 -11.10 -11.13 5.43
CA THR A 71 -11.16 -11.82 6.72
C THR A 71 -12.50 -12.52 6.91
N ALA A 72 -13.61 -11.85 6.60
CA ALA A 72 -14.93 -12.46 6.66
C ALA A 72 -15.06 -13.64 5.69
N HIS A 73 -14.50 -13.52 4.48
CA HIS A 73 -14.45 -14.63 3.53
C HIS A 73 -13.62 -15.81 4.07
N ALA A 74 -12.43 -15.55 4.61
CA ALA A 74 -11.58 -16.59 5.20
C ALA A 74 -12.27 -17.26 6.39
N ALA A 75 -12.96 -16.49 7.25
CA ALA A 75 -13.68 -17.00 8.41
C ALA A 75 -14.78 -17.98 7.99
N ARG A 76 -15.58 -17.64 6.98
CA ARG A 76 -16.61 -18.55 6.42
C ARG A 76 -16.04 -19.84 5.84
N ASN A 77 -14.78 -19.83 5.42
CA ASN A 77 -14.12 -20.99 4.81
C ASN A 77 -13.19 -21.71 5.80
N ASN A 78 -13.19 -21.37 7.09
CA ASN A 78 -12.26 -21.90 8.10
C ASN A 78 -10.77 -21.75 7.72
N LYS A 79 -10.42 -20.62 7.07
CA LYS A 79 -9.05 -20.30 6.60
C LYS A 79 -8.38 -19.17 7.39
N VAL A 80 -8.97 -18.76 8.51
CA VAL A 80 -8.35 -17.74 9.39
C VAL A 80 -7.30 -18.42 10.24
N GLY A 81 -6.04 -18.00 10.06
CA GLY A 81 -4.94 -18.29 10.98
C GLY A 81 -4.51 -17.02 11.69
N PHE A 82 -3.82 -17.16 12.83
CA PHE A 82 -3.16 -16.04 13.50
C PHE A 82 -1.66 -16.29 13.52
N THR A 83 -0.90 -15.21 13.32
CA THR A 83 0.55 -15.17 13.50
C THR A 83 0.82 -14.05 14.49
N VAL A 84 1.65 -14.31 15.50
CA VAL A 84 2.09 -13.27 16.43
C VAL A 84 3.34 -12.61 15.86
N SER A 85 3.28 -11.29 15.65
CA SER A 85 4.44 -10.47 15.27
C SER A 85 4.77 -9.50 16.40
N VAL A 86 6.05 -9.16 16.56
CA VAL A 86 6.53 -8.14 17.49
C VAL A 86 7.00 -6.95 16.67
N ASP A 87 6.27 -5.84 16.73
CA ASP A 87 6.70 -4.62 16.05
C ASP A 87 7.87 -3.96 16.80
N TYR A 88 8.90 -3.59 16.04
CA TYR A 88 10.12 -2.96 16.57
C TYR A 88 9.89 -1.54 17.13
N THR A 89 8.68 -0.99 16.97
CA THR A 89 8.31 0.37 17.37
C THR A 89 8.50 0.61 18.88
N ILE A 90 8.17 -0.37 19.72
CA ILE A 90 8.39 -0.29 21.18
C ILE A 90 9.89 -0.33 21.50
N ALA A 91 10.64 -1.22 20.85
CA ALA A 91 12.08 -1.34 21.04
C ALA A 91 12.82 -0.07 20.61
N HIS A 92 12.40 0.57 19.52
CA HIS A 92 12.96 1.84 19.04
C HIS A 92 12.52 3.03 19.90
N ALA A 93 11.28 3.07 20.38
CA ALA A 93 10.82 4.11 21.31
C ALA A 93 11.62 4.07 22.62
N TYR A 94 11.82 2.86 23.18
CA TYR A 94 12.66 2.67 24.36
C TYR A 94 14.11 3.11 24.12
N ARG A 95 14.69 2.73 22.97
CA ARG A 95 16.03 3.17 22.58
C ARG A 95 16.14 4.69 22.42
N ASN A 96 15.15 5.33 21.80
CA ASN A 96 15.09 6.78 21.62
C ASN A 96 15.00 7.52 22.97
N VAL A 97 14.19 7.02 23.90
CA VAL A 97 14.07 7.59 25.26
C VAL A 97 15.37 7.44 26.04
N THR A 98 16.05 6.31 25.91
CA THR A 98 17.31 6.04 26.64
C THR A 98 18.50 6.82 26.07
N ASN A 99 18.52 7.08 24.75
CA ASN A 99 19.56 7.86 24.09
C ASN A 99 19.34 9.38 24.14
N ASN A 100 18.11 9.84 24.45
CA ASN A 100 17.89 11.25 24.77
C ASN A 100 18.46 11.53 26.17
N SER A 101 19.70 12.01 26.23
CA SER A 101 20.25 12.64 27.43
C SER A 101 19.30 13.76 27.88
N ARG A 102 18.87 13.72 29.14
CA ARG A 102 18.10 14.81 29.74
C ARG A 102 19.03 16.00 29.92
N VAL A 103 18.86 17.04 29.12
CA VAL A 103 19.35 18.39 29.41
C VAL A 103 18.44 19.04 30.45
#